data_AF-A0A560EL29-F1
#
_entry.id   AF-A0A560EL29-F1
#
_cell.length_a   1.000
_cell.length_b   1.000
_cell.length_c   1.000
_cell.angle_alpha   90.00
_cell.angle_beta   90.00
_cell.angle_gamma   90.00
#
_symmetry.space_group_name_H-M   'P 1'
#
loop_
_entity.id
_entity.type
_entity.pdbx_description
1 polymer ?
#
loop_
_entity_poly.entity_id
_entity_poly.type
_entity_poly.pdbx_seq_one_letter_code
_entity_poly.pdbx_strand_id
1 'polypeptide(L)'
;MTSPSPGPDLAQRRAQHALNAIKAYRDASTSEVPDKQKKAYAGYVKSLPAAIVMNGLGQALATELAQGKKDTAKGQGGLSPDAHQQIYRHVQDWLCGSDPQAPFRDAGNGTTMLLERLYASDQTTYLRAQAEALLYLGWLKKFANALLGGGDEE
;
A
#
# COMPACT_ATOMS: atom_id res chain seq x y z
N MET A 1 -27.95 14.14 -27.35
CA MET A 1 -26.62 14.40 -26.79
C MET A 1 -26.53 13.66 -25.47
N THR A 2 -25.99 12.44 -25.47
CA THR A 2 -25.71 11.67 -24.25
C THR A 2 -24.50 12.30 -23.59
N SER A 3 -24.71 13.04 -22.49
CA SER A 3 -23.61 13.48 -21.63
C SER A 3 -22.80 12.26 -21.21
N PRO A 4 -21.46 12.28 -21.29
CA PRO A 4 -20.65 11.17 -20.80
C PRO A 4 -20.94 11.01 -19.31
N SER A 5 -21.27 9.78 -18.90
CA SER A 5 -21.39 9.43 -17.48
C SER A 5 -20.13 9.91 -16.77
N PRO A 6 -20.23 10.64 -15.64
CA PRO A 6 -19.05 11.06 -14.91
C PRO A 6 -18.23 9.81 -14.59
N GLY A 7 -16.93 9.86 -14.89
CA GLY A 7 -15.99 8.78 -14.57
C GLY A 7 -15.98 8.49 -13.06
N PRO A 8 -15.36 7.38 -12.64
CA PRO A 8 -15.41 6.95 -11.25
C PRO A 8 -14.85 8.02 -10.30
N ASP A 9 -15.55 8.22 -9.18
CA ASP A 9 -15.11 9.17 -8.15
C ASP A 9 -13.80 8.71 -7.48
N LEU A 10 -13.17 9.59 -6.70
CA LEU A 10 -11.88 9.27 -6.07
C LEU A 10 -11.97 8.08 -5.10
N ALA A 11 -13.10 7.87 -4.42
CA ALA A 11 -13.27 6.73 -3.53
C ALA A 11 -13.36 5.41 -4.32
N GLN A 12 -14.07 5.42 -5.45
CA GLN A 12 -14.13 4.29 -6.38
C GLN A 12 -12.75 3.97 -6.96
N ARG A 13 -11.95 4.98 -7.34
CA ARG A 13 -10.58 4.78 -7.85
C ARG A 13 -9.64 4.21 -6.79
N ARG A 14 -9.71 4.68 -5.53
CA ARG A 14 -8.99 4.07 -4.39
C ARG A 14 -9.34 2.59 -4.24
N ALA A 15 -10.64 2.29 -4.22
CA ALA A 15 -11.14 0.93 -4.07
C ALA A 15 -10.66 0.04 -5.22
N GLN A 16 -10.75 0.52 -6.46
CA GLN A 16 -10.31 -0.21 -7.64
C GLN A 16 -8.81 -0.48 -7.62
N HIS A 17 -7.99 0.52 -7.29
CA HIS A 17 -6.55 0.36 -7.17
C HIS A 17 -6.19 -0.65 -6.07
N ALA A 18 -6.77 -0.50 -4.87
CA ALA A 18 -6.54 -1.41 -3.75
C ALA A 18 -6.96 -2.85 -4.08
N LEU A 19 -8.12 -3.05 -4.72
CA LEU A 19 -8.59 -4.38 -5.13
C LEU A 19 -7.62 -5.04 -6.12
N ASN A 20 -7.16 -4.29 -7.12
CA ASN A 20 -6.20 -4.78 -8.11
C ASN A 20 -4.86 -5.13 -7.46
N ALA A 21 -4.37 -4.29 -6.56
CA ALA A 21 -3.14 -4.51 -5.79
C ALA A 21 -3.22 -5.81 -4.96
N ILE A 22 -4.32 -6.03 -4.24
CA ILE A 22 -4.49 -7.25 -3.43
C ILE A 22 -4.63 -8.50 -4.31
N LYS A 23 -5.37 -8.43 -5.42
CA LYS A 23 -5.47 -9.55 -6.37
C LYS A 23 -4.11 -9.88 -6.97
N ALA A 24 -3.37 -8.88 -7.44
CA ALA A 24 -2.04 -9.07 -7.99
C ALA A 24 -1.05 -9.67 -6.97
N TYR A 25 -1.13 -9.25 -5.70
CA TYR A 25 -0.34 -9.85 -4.63
C TYR A 25 -0.75 -11.28 -4.33
N ARG A 26 -2.05 -11.59 -4.30
CA ARG A 26 -2.56 -12.95 -4.09
C ARG A 26 -2.14 -13.90 -5.22
N ASP A 27 -2.21 -13.41 -6.46
CA ASP A 27 -2.07 -14.20 -7.69
C ASP A 27 -0.68 -14.09 -8.34
N ALA A 28 0.32 -13.51 -7.66
CA ALA A 28 1.64 -13.24 -8.23
C ALA A 28 2.28 -14.48 -8.88
N SER A 29 2.57 -14.38 -10.19
CA SER A 29 2.49 -15.47 -11.17
C SER A 29 3.69 -16.44 -11.30
N THR A 30 4.56 -16.55 -10.30
CA THR A 30 5.73 -17.47 -10.38
C THR A 30 5.79 -18.49 -9.26
N SER A 31 5.20 -18.19 -8.11
CA SER A 31 4.94 -19.10 -7.00
C SER A 31 3.82 -18.48 -6.17
N GLU A 32 2.82 -19.27 -5.76
CA GLU A 32 1.78 -18.76 -4.86
C GLU A 32 2.42 -18.11 -3.63
N VAL A 33 1.98 -16.90 -3.28
CA VAL A 33 2.42 -16.25 -2.05
C VAL A 33 2.04 -17.15 -0.87
N PRO A 34 3.00 -17.54 0.00
CA PRO A 34 2.68 -18.42 1.12
C PRO A 34 1.59 -17.82 2.01
N ASP A 35 0.69 -18.65 2.54
CA ASP A 35 -0.42 -18.18 3.39
C ASP A 35 0.08 -17.42 4.62
N LYS A 36 1.26 -17.75 5.13
CA LYS A 36 1.93 -16.98 6.17
C LYS A 36 2.16 -15.51 5.77
N GLN A 37 2.59 -15.26 4.53
CA GLN A 37 2.81 -13.90 4.00
C GLN A 37 1.48 -13.19 3.71
N LYS A 38 0.44 -13.91 3.28
CA LYS A 38 -0.92 -13.35 3.14
C LYS A 38 -1.49 -12.90 4.49
N LYS A 39 -1.38 -13.75 5.52
CA LYS A 39 -1.79 -13.44 6.90
C LYS A 39 -0.96 -12.29 7.50
N ALA A 40 0.36 -12.30 7.29
CA ALA A 40 1.24 -11.21 7.73
C ALA A 40 0.84 -9.88 7.09
N TYR A 41 0.61 -9.85 5.77
CA TYR A 41 0.13 -8.66 5.06
C TYR A 41 -1.17 -8.13 5.68
N ALA A 42 -2.17 -8.99 5.88
CA ALA A 42 -3.45 -8.61 6.48
C ALA A 42 -3.28 -8.05 7.90
N GLY A 43 -2.38 -8.64 8.70
CA GLY A 43 -2.03 -8.15 10.03
C GLY A 43 -1.35 -6.77 10.02
N TYR A 44 -0.35 -6.59 9.17
CA TYR A 44 0.44 -5.35 9.10
C TYR A 44 -0.38 -4.19 8.52
N VAL A 45 -1.16 -4.42 7.46
CA VAL A 45 -2.02 -3.37 6.90
C VAL A 45 -3.12 -2.93 7.88
N LYS A 46 -3.52 -3.81 8.81
CA LYS A 46 -4.46 -3.48 9.90
C LYS A 46 -3.85 -2.55 10.95
N SER A 47 -2.56 -2.69 11.25
CA SER A 47 -1.87 -1.87 12.27
C SER A 47 -1.29 -0.57 11.72
N LEU A 48 -0.94 -0.51 10.43
CA LEU A 48 -0.28 0.64 9.82
C LEU A 48 -1.03 1.99 9.98
N PRO A 49 -2.37 2.09 9.85
CA PRO A 49 -3.07 3.35 10.08
C PRO A 49 -2.85 3.93 11.47
N ALA A 50 -2.82 3.08 12.51
CA ALA A 50 -2.55 3.52 13.88
C ALA A 50 -1.10 4.01 14.02
N ALA A 51 -0.13 3.32 13.39
CA ALA A 51 1.26 3.76 13.38
C ALA A 51 1.44 5.13 12.70
N ILE A 52 0.72 5.39 11.60
CA ILE A 52 0.73 6.70 10.93
C ILE A 52 0.17 7.79 11.85
N VAL A 53 -0.91 7.52 12.59
CA VAL A 53 -1.48 8.50 13.51
C VAL A 53 -0.54 8.80 14.69
N MET A 54 0.15 7.79 15.22
CA MET A 54 1.05 7.96 16.37
C MET A 54 2.40 8.59 16.02
N ASN A 55 3.01 8.17 14.91
CA ASN A 55 4.41 8.48 14.58
C ASN A 55 4.56 9.30 13.28
N GLY A 56 3.46 9.54 12.56
CA GLY A 56 3.47 10.20 11.25
C GLY A 56 3.73 9.25 10.09
N LEU A 57 3.33 9.68 8.88
CA LEU A 57 3.44 8.89 7.65
C LEU A 57 4.89 8.48 7.32
N GLY A 58 5.84 9.41 7.39
CA GLY A 58 7.23 9.16 7.02
C GLY A 58 7.89 8.07 7.88
N GLN A 59 7.75 8.16 9.21
CA GLN A 59 8.32 7.16 10.13
C GLN A 59 7.66 5.79 9.98
N ALA A 60 6.33 5.76 9.83
CA ALA A 60 5.61 4.50 9.62
C ALA A 60 6.06 3.80 8.33
N LEU A 61 6.18 4.52 7.22
CA LEU A 61 6.64 3.94 5.94
C LEU A 61 8.13 3.56 5.94
N ALA A 62 8.98 4.33 6.61
CA ALA A 62 10.39 3.95 6.78
C ALA A 62 10.52 2.65 7.59
N THR A 63 9.64 2.44 8.55
CA THR A 63 9.54 1.23 9.37
C THR A 63 9.09 0.02 8.54
N GLU A 64 8.10 0.17 7.67
CA GLU A 64 7.72 -0.87 6.69
C GLU A 64 8.90 -1.26 5.79
N LEU A 65 9.60 -0.28 5.22
CA LEU A 65 10.74 -0.53 4.35
C LEU A 65 11.90 -1.24 5.09
N ALA A 66 12.17 -0.85 6.34
CA ALA A 66 13.22 -1.45 7.16
C ALA A 66 12.90 -2.90 7.54
N GLN A 67 11.65 -3.19 7.89
CA GLN A 67 11.21 -4.55 8.23
C GLN A 67 11.28 -5.46 7.01
N GLY A 68 10.84 -4.98 5.84
CA GLY A 68 10.91 -5.81 4.64
C GLY A 68 12.32 -6.14 4.15
N LYS A 69 13.33 -5.33 4.49
CA LYS A 69 14.75 -5.68 4.25
C LYS A 69 15.26 -6.75 5.23
N LYS A 70 14.84 -6.72 6.49
CA LYS A 70 15.30 -7.68 7.52
C LYS A 70 14.84 -9.10 7.21
N ASP A 71 13.64 -9.25 6.67
CA ASP A 71 13.08 -10.55 6.34
C ASP A 71 13.77 -11.19 5.12
N THR A 72 14.26 -10.38 4.17
CA THR A 72 15.12 -10.88 3.08
C THR A 72 16.54 -11.28 3.52
N ALA A 73 17.08 -10.68 4.59
CA ALA A 73 18.46 -10.89 5.04
C ALA A 73 18.67 -12.12 5.94
N LYS A 74 17.61 -12.65 6.57
CA LYS A 74 17.69 -13.80 7.51
C LYS A 74 17.81 -15.18 6.85
N GLY A 75 18.25 -15.26 5.60
CA GLY A 75 18.51 -16.55 4.94
C GLY A 75 17.25 -17.38 4.64
N GLN A 76 16.05 -16.80 4.68
CA GLN A 76 14.87 -17.34 3.98
C GLN A 76 14.97 -17.01 2.48
N GLY A 77 16.12 -17.32 1.89
CA GLY A 77 16.40 -17.11 0.47
C GLY A 77 15.48 -18.00 -0.37
N GLY A 78 14.52 -17.38 -1.04
CA GLY A 78 13.70 -18.05 -2.05
C GLY A 78 12.33 -17.44 -2.21
N LEU A 79 12.20 -16.50 -3.16
CA LEU A 79 10.97 -16.12 -3.86
C LEU A 79 9.69 -16.11 -3.01
N SER A 80 9.58 -15.19 -2.07
CA SER A 80 8.28 -14.85 -1.48
C SER A 80 8.23 -13.35 -1.28
N PRO A 81 7.19 -12.65 -1.76
CA PRO A 81 7.08 -11.23 -1.53
C PRO A 81 6.94 -10.99 -0.02
N ASP A 82 7.83 -10.15 0.50
CA ASP A 82 7.78 -9.70 1.88
C ASP A 82 6.57 -8.80 2.09
N ALA A 83 5.72 -9.13 3.06
CA ALA A 83 4.48 -8.42 3.33
C ALA A 83 4.69 -6.93 3.62
N HIS A 84 5.71 -6.55 4.42
CA HIS A 84 6.00 -5.14 4.72
C HIS A 84 6.45 -4.38 3.48
N GLN A 85 7.36 -4.98 2.69
CA GLN A 85 7.82 -4.38 1.44
C GLN A 85 6.66 -4.21 0.46
N GLN A 86 5.74 -5.18 0.37
CA GLN A 86 4.60 -5.07 -0.51
C GLN A 86 3.61 -4.00 -0.08
N ILE A 87 3.34 -3.85 1.22
CA ILE A 87 2.49 -2.77 1.74
C ILE A 87 3.09 -1.41 1.37
N TYR A 88 4.39 -1.22 1.59
CA TYR A 88 5.10 0.00 1.19
C TYR A 88 4.92 0.28 -0.31
N ARG A 89 5.14 -0.73 -1.16
CA ARG A 89 4.99 -0.60 -2.62
C ARG A 89 3.56 -0.20 -3.01
N HIS A 90 2.54 -0.85 -2.44
CA HIS A 90 1.16 -0.49 -2.75
C HIS A 90 0.80 0.95 -2.35
N VAL A 91 1.34 1.45 -1.23
CA VAL A 91 1.14 2.84 -0.81
C VAL A 91 1.91 3.79 -1.72
N GLN A 92 3.14 3.45 -2.10
CA GLN A 92 3.93 4.21 -3.07
C GLN A 92 3.23 4.30 -4.42
N ASP A 93 2.75 3.17 -4.96
CA ASP A 93 2.08 3.12 -6.26
C ASP A 93 0.81 3.98 -6.27
N TRP A 94 0.08 4.04 -5.16
CA TRP A 94 -1.10 4.91 -5.06
C TRP A 94 -0.73 6.40 -4.95
N LEU A 95 0.20 6.75 -4.06
CA LEU A 95 0.53 8.15 -3.77
C LEU A 95 1.42 8.81 -4.84
N CYS A 96 2.20 8.00 -5.56
CA CYS A 96 3.13 8.44 -6.59
C CYS A 96 2.70 8.06 -8.02
N GLY A 97 1.59 7.34 -8.15
CA GLY A 97 1.10 6.82 -9.43
C GLY A 97 0.51 7.88 -10.34
N SER A 98 -0.19 7.42 -11.38
CA SER A 98 -0.74 8.27 -12.43
C SER A 98 -2.13 8.85 -12.12
N ASP A 99 -2.74 8.55 -10.96
CA ASP A 99 -4.03 9.13 -10.61
C ASP A 99 -3.92 10.66 -10.55
N PRO A 100 -4.86 11.41 -11.15
CA PRO A 100 -4.83 12.86 -11.12
C PRO A 100 -4.83 13.47 -9.70
N GLN A 101 -5.27 12.71 -8.70
CA GLN A 101 -5.32 13.13 -7.30
C GLN A 101 -4.16 12.62 -6.45
N ALA A 102 -3.22 11.87 -7.03
CA ALA A 102 -2.01 11.39 -6.36
C ALA A 102 -1.17 12.60 -5.86
N PRO A 103 -0.80 12.67 -4.56
CA PRO A 103 -0.04 13.79 -4.01
C PRO A 103 1.34 14.00 -4.64
N PHE A 104 1.97 12.91 -5.09
CA PHE A 104 3.30 12.91 -5.71
C PHE A 104 3.25 12.32 -7.11
N ARG A 105 2.22 12.66 -7.87
CA ARG A 105 2.02 12.19 -9.23
C ARG A 105 3.29 12.36 -10.07
N ASP A 106 3.57 11.38 -10.92
CA ASP A 106 4.70 11.39 -11.86
C ASP A 106 6.06 11.54 -11.16
N ALA A 107 6.16 11.05 -9.91
CA ALA A 107 7.38 11.16 -9.11
C ALA A 107 8.59 10.42 -9.72
N GLY A 108 8.37 9.51 -10.67
CA GLY A 108 9.38 8.65 -11.27
C GLY A 108 9.42 7.26 -10.64
N ASN A 109 10.49 6.51 -10.89
CA ASN A 109 10.64 5.13 -10.44
C ASN A 109 11.70 5.05 -9.34
N GLY A 110 11.47 4.20 -8.32
CA GLY A 110 12.45 3.96 -7.27
C GLY A 110 11.85 3.19 -6.10
N THR A 111 12.67 2.46 -5.35
CA THR A 111 12.21 1.68 -4.18
C THR A 111 11.98 2.52 -2.93
N THR A 112 12.48 3.75 -2.92
CA THR A 112 12.38 4.74 -1.82
C THR A 112 11.68 6.03 -2.23
N MET A 113 11.12 6.07 -3.45
CA MET A 113 10.60 7.28 -4.09
C MET A 113 9.58 8.01 -3.21
N LEU A 114 8.64 7.28 -2.59
CA LEU A 114 7.65 7.91 -1.72
C LEU A 114 8.30 8.62 -0.51
N LEU A 115 9.33 8.05 0.09
CA LEU A 115 10.01 8.67 1.24
C LEU A 115 10.79 9.91 0.81
N GLU A 116 11.49 9.83 -0.32
CA GLU A 116 12.22 10.99 -0.89
C GLU A 116 11.28 12.15 -1.18
N ARG A 117 10.10 11.86 -1.76
CA ARG A 117 9.07 12.87 -2.02
C ARG A 117 8.47 13.44 -0.75
N LEU A 118 8.17 12.60 0.25
CA LEU A 118 7.66 13.07 1.54
C LEU A 118 8.63 14.03 2.23
N TYR A 119 9.92 13.69 2.28
CA TYR A 119 10.92 14.52 2.96
C TYR A 119 11.31 15.79 2.20
N ALA A 120 11.09 15.84 0.89
CA ALA A 120 11.28 17.03 0.08
C ALA A 120 10.02 17.93 0.00
N SER A 121 8.88 17.47 0.51
CA SER A 121 7.60 18.17 0.38
C SER A 121 7.36 19.24 1.44
N ASP A 122 6.49 20.20 1.13
CA ASP A 122 5.99 21.15 2.12
C ASP A 122 4.96 20.51 3.07
N GLN A 123 4.64 21.20 4.16
CA GLN A 123 3.71 20.70 5.18
C GLN A 123 2.32 20.41 4.63
N THR A 124 1.81 21.25 3.72
CA THR A 124 0.49 21.09 3.11
C THR A 124 0.41 19.80 2.30
N THR A 125 1.41 19.55 1.47
CA THR A 125 1.52 18.35 0.64
C THR A 125 1.72 17.11 1.49
N TYR A 126 2.54 17.20 2.54
CA TYR A 126 2.73 16.11 3.50
C TYR A 126 1.43 15.72 4.19
N LEU A 127 0.66 16.70 4.70
CA LEU A 127 -0.63 16.45 5.36
C LEU A 127 -1.66 15.87 4.37
N ARG A 128 -1.68 16.36 3.13
CA ARG A 128 -2.50 15.78 2.06
C ARG A 128 -2.13 14.32 1.80
N ALA A 129 -0.83 14.01 1.71
CA ALA A 129 -0.36 12.64 1.51
C ALA A 129 -0.71 11.73 2.69
N GLN A 130 -0.62 12.22 3.92
CA GLN A 130 -1.02 11.48 5.11
C GLN A 130 -2.53 11.16 5.11
N ALA A 131 -3.38 12.14 4.84
CA ALA A 131 -4.82 11.93 4.75
C ALA A 131 -5.18 10.93 3.64
N GLU A 132 -4.56 11.08 2.47
CA GLU A 132 -4.76 10.19 1.32
C GLU A 132 -4.33 8.75 1.62
N ALA A 133 -3.15 8.58 2.26
CA ALA A 133 -2.64 7.28 2.67
C ALA A 133 -3.60 6.55 3.61
N LEU A 134 -4.17 7.25 4.60
CA LEU A 134 -5.12 6.66 5.55
C LEU A 134 -6.41 6.19 4.86
N LEU A 135 -6.95 6.98 3.93
CA LEU A 135 -8.14 6.61 3.15
C LEU A 135 -7.87 5.39 2.25
N TYR A 136 -6.70 5.35 1.61
CA TYR A 136 -6.29 4.23 0.77
C TYR A 136 -6.04 2.95 1.59
N LEU A 137 -5.36 3.05 2.74
CA LEU A 137 -5.14 1.94 3.67
C LEU A 137 -6.47 1.37 4.19
N GLY A 138 -7.49 2.21 4.34
CA GLY A 138 -8.86 1.76 4.66
C GLY A 138 -9.39 0.75 3.63
N TRP A 139 -9.14 0.97 2.34
CA TRP A 139 -9.52 0.03 1.28
C TRP A 139 -8.61 -1.19 1.21
N LEU A 140 -7.28 -1.00 1.29
CA LEU A 140 -6.34 -2.12 1.33
C LEU A 140 -6.65 -3.09 2.46
N LYS A 141 -6.95 -2.58 3.67
CA LYS A 141 -7.34 -3.40 4.83
C LYS A 141 -8.60 -4.22 4.54
N LYS A 142 -9.64 -3.61 3.98
CA LYS A 142 -10.90 -4.32 3.65
C LYS A 142 -10.66 -5.48 2.69
N PHE A 143 -9.92 -5.23 1.61
CA PHE A 143 -9.65 -6.27 0.61
C PHE A 143 -8.63 -7.31 1.09
N ALA A 144 -7.64 -6.92 1.88
CA ALA A 144 -6.72 -7.87 2.50
C ALA A 144 -7.48 -8.82 3.43
N ASN A 145 -8.36 -8.32 4.28
CA ASN A 145 -9.18 -9.17 5.14
C ASN A 145 -10.08 -10.12 4.32
N ALA A 146 -10.69 -9.63 3.24
CA ALA A 146 -11.61 -10.43 2.44
C ALA A 146 -10.92 -11.46 1.51
N LEU A 147 -9.71 -11.17 1.03
CA LEU A 147 -9.05 -11.96 -0.03
C LEU A 147 -7.75 -12.64 0.39
N LEU A 148 -7.15 -12.22 1.52
CA LEU A 148 -5.90 -12.77 2.06
C LEU A 148 -6.07 -13.37 3.46
N GLY A 149 -7.04 -12.88 4.24
CA GLY A 149 -7.46 -13.50 5.47
C GLY A 149 -8.15 -14.82 5.14
N GLY A 150 -7.42 -15.93 5.22
CA GLY A 150 -8.04 -17.26 5.19
C GLY A 150 -9.10 -17.29 6.27
N GLY A 151 -10.35 -17.61 5.90
CA GLY A 151 -11.55 -17.44 6.71
C GLY A 151 -11.30 -17.74 8.19
N ASP A 152 -11.17 -16.68 8.98
CA ASP A 152 -11.42 -16.75 10.40
C ASP A 152 -12.95 -16.81 10.50
N GLU A 153 -13.48 -18.04 10.46
CA GLU A 153 -14.81 -18.33 10.96
C GLU A 153 -14.87 -17.87 12.43
N GLU A 154 -15.85 -17.00 12.70
CA GLU A 154 -16.53 -16.70 13.97
C GLU A 154 -15.75 -16.82 15.31
#